data_AF-A0A8R7P9U7-F1
#
_entry.id   AF-A0A8R7P9U7-F1
#
_cell.length_a   1.000
_cell.length_b   1.000
_cell.length_c   1.000
_cell.angle_alpha   90.00
_cell.angle_beta   90.00
_cell.angle_gamma   90.00
#
_symmetry.space_group_name_H-M   'P 1'
#
loop_
_entity.id
_entity.type
_entity.pdbx_description
1 polymer ?
#
loop_
_entity_poly.entity_id
_entity_poly.type
_entity_poly.pdbx_seq_one_letter_code
_entity_poly.pdbx_strand_id
1 'polypeptide(L)'
;MRQVERTIHNLIRSGMVLNAARSPYHGFIYVAFQERATFISHGNTAWRAKENGDVALARICGAIAADEKRHELAYTRIMAKLFEIDPEGAVRALAYMMRCRIVMPASLMTDGRDGDLFAHYGAVAHQAGIYTASDYRVILEHLIKQWGVEELVAAGLSDEGRRARDYVCTLPQKIRRLEEKAHERSRHKAQRTTSIPFSWIFDRPVSITVA
;
A
#
# COMPACT_ATOMS: atom_id res chain seq x y z
N MET A 1 -21.56 4.99 15.40
CA MET A 1 -21.28 5.05 13.94
C MET A 1 -21.20 6.45 13.36
N ARG A 2 -21.91 7.46 13.89
CA ARG A 2 -21.90 8.86 13.39
C ARG A 2 -20.54 9.44 12.95
N GLN A 3 -19.47 9.23 13.72
CA GLN A 3 -18.14 9.78 13.35
C GLN A 3 -17.52 9.05 12.15
N VAL A 4 -17.76 7.74 12.03
CA VAL A 4 -17.35 6.94 10.86
C VAL A 4 -18.10 7.42 9.62
N GLU A 5 -19.42 7.61 9.71
CA GLU A 5 -20.25 8.13 8.61
C GLU A 5 -19.80 9.53 8.15
N ARG A 6 -19.52 10.43 9.10
CA ARG A 6 -18.98 11.77 8.81
C ARG A 6 -17.64 11.68 8.07
N THR A 7 -16.76 10.79 8.52
CA THR A 7 -15.46 10.56 7.89
C THR A 7 -15.63 10.05 6.45
N ILE A 8 -16.56 9.10 6.22
CA ILE A 8 -16.87 8.58 4.89
C ILE A 8 -17.39 9.69 3.98
N HIS A 9 -18.35 10.50 4.44
CA HIS A 9 -18.87 11.64 3.66
C HIS A 9 -17.76 12.64 3.28
N ASN A 10 -16.89 12.96 4.23
CA ASN A 10 -15.75 13.83 3.96
C ASN A 10 -14.79 13.20 2.94
N LEU A 11 -14.48 11.91 3.06
CA LEU A 11 -13.57 11.23 2.12
C LEU A 11 -14.16 11.20 0.71
N ILE A 12 -15.45 10.87 0.56
CA ILE A 12 -16.13 10.89 -0.75
C ILE A 12 -16.07 12.29 -1.35
N ARG A 13 -16.32 13.33 -0.54
CA ARG A 13 -16.25 14.73 -0.98
C ARG A 13 -14.84 15.16 -1.38
N SER A 14 -13.83 14.75 -0.61
CA SER A 14 -12.41 15.05 -0.86
C SER A 14 -11.87 14.32 -2.09
N GLY A 15 -12.46 13.16 -2.42
CA GLY A 15 -11.99 12.30 -3.49
C GLY A 15 -10.64 11.66 -3.17
N MET A 16 -9.87 11.37 -4.22
CA MET A 16 -8.58 10.69 -4.15
C MET A 16 -7.56 11.39 -5.04
N VAL A 17 -6.31 11.43 -4.59
CA VAL A 17 -5.19 11.91 -5.40
C VAL A 17 -4.47 10.71 -6.01
N LEU A 18 -4.53 10.59 -7.34
CA LEU A 18 -3.65 9.72 -8.10
C LEU A 18 -2.62 10.62 -8.80
N ASN A 19 -1.39 10.63 -8.30
CA ASN A 19 -0.27 11.39 -8.89
C ASN A 19 0.23 10.69 -10.16
N ALA A 20 -0.62 10.52 -11.16
CA ALA A 20 -0.30 9.84 -12.40
C ALA A 20 -1.07 10.37 -13.61
N ALA A 21 -0.50 10.13 -14.79
CA ALA A 21 -1.17 10.42 -16.04
C ALA A 21 -2.45 9.60 -16.19
N ARG A 22 -3.45 10.14 -16.89
CA ARG A 22 -4.65 9.41 -17.31
C ARG A 22 -4.29 8.36 -18.37
N SER A 23 -3.81 7.21 -17.91
CA SER A 23 -3.27 6.16 -18.75
C SER A 23 -3.59 4.79 -18.15
N PRO A 24 -4.00 3.80 -18.98
CA PRO A 24 -4.32 2.47 -18.49
C PRO A 24 -3.13 1.78 -17.81
N TYR A 25 -1.90 2.04 -18.25
CA TYR A 25 -0.69 1.50 -17.62
C TYR A 25 -0.61 1.93 -16.14
N HIS A 26 -0.71 3.23 -15.89
CA HIS A 26 -0.63 3.78 -14.53
C HIS A 26 -1.81 3.31 -13.67
N GLY A 27 -3.01 3.28 -14.24
CA GLY A 27 -4.22 2.81 -13.57
C GLY A 27 -4.11 1.34 -13.16
N PHE A 28 -3.74 0.45 -14.07
CA PHE A 28 -3.63 -0.99 -13.79
C PHE A 28 -2.46 -1.33 -12.87
N ILE A 29 -1.34 -0.61 -12.94
CA ILE A 29 -0.26 -0.71 -11.93
C ILE A 29 -0.80 -0.31 -10.56
N TYR A 30 -1.51 0.82 -10.47
CA TYR A 30 -2.07 1.30 -9.22
C TYR A 30 -3.04 0.29 -8.61
N VAL A 31 -4.03 -0.19 -9.36
CA VAL A 31 -5.02 -1.13 -8.82
C VAL A 31 -4.40 -2.50 -8.52
N ALA A 32 -3.48 -3.02 -9.32
CA ALA A 32 -2.79 -4.28 -8.99
C ALA A 32 -2.02 -4.16 -7.66
N PHE A 33 -1.38 -3.02 -7.40
CA PHE A 33 -0.71 -2.75 -6.14
C PHE A 33 -1.69 -2.64 -4.97
N GLN A 34 -2.77 -1.86 -5.14
CA GLN A 34 -3.76 -1.62 -4.09
C GLN A 34 -4.53 -2.89 -3.72
N GLU A 35 -4.93 -3.71 -4.69
CA GLU A 35 -5.64 -4.98 -4.42
C GLU A 35 -4.77 -5.97 -3.64
N ARG A 36 -3.46 -5.98 -3.91
CA ARG A 36 -2.54 -6.77 -3.09
C ARG A 36 -2.38 -6.19 -1.68
N ALA A 37 -2.36 -4.86 -1.55
CA ALA A 37 -2.30 -4.19 -0.25
C ALA A 37 -3.55 -4.47 0.61
N THR A 38 -4.74 -4.45 0.01
CA THR A 38 -6.00 -4.78 0.69
C THR A 38 -6.10 -6.27 1.00
N PHE A 39 -5.65 -7.16 0.11
CA PHE A 39 -5.51 -8.59 0.41
C PHE A 39 -4.66 -8.85 1.67
N ILE A 40 -3.47 -8.24 1.75
CA ILE A 40 -2.58 -8.37 2.92
C ILE A 40 -3.26 -7.79 4.18
N SER A 41 -3.81 -6.59 4.08
CA SER A 41 -4.42 -5.89 5.22
C SER A 41 -5.62 -6.68 5.78
N HIS A 42 -6.50 -7.18 4.92
CA HIS A 42 -7.65 -7.99 5.32
C HIS A 42 -7.22 -9.36 5.86
N GLY A 43 -6.23 -10.01 5.24
CA GLY A 43 -5.66 -11.27 5.73
C GLY A 43 -5.05 -11.14 7.14
N ASN A 44 -4.24 -10.10 7.36
CA ASN A 44 -3.65 -9.82 8.67
C ASN A 44 -4.73 -9.48 9.71
N THR A 45 -5.75 -8.70 9.33
CA THR A 45 -6.88 -8.40 10.22
C THR A 45 -7.66 -9.67 10.57
N ALA A 46 -7.89 -10.58 9.61
CA ALA A 46 -8.54 -11.86 9.84
C ALA A 46 -7.76 -12.72 10.84
N TRP A 47 -6.43 -12.76 10.71
CA TRP A 47 -5.57 -13.48 11.62
C TRP A 47 -5.63 -12.90 13.03
N ARG A 48 -5.53 -11.56 13.18
CA ARG A 48 -5.69 -10.88 14.48
C ARG A 48 -7.03 -11.14 15.12
N ALA A 49 -8.13 -11.11 14.35
CA ALA A 49 -9.46 -11.42 14.85
C ALA A 49 -9.52 -12.85 15.43
N LYS A 50 -8.94 -13.82 14.71
CA LYS A 50 -8.85 -15.21 15.16
C LYS A 50 -7.99 -15.38 16.42
N GLU A 51 -6.85 -14.69 16.51
CA GLU A 51 -6.00 -14.70 17.73
C GLU A 51 -6.76 -14.19 18.96
N ASN A 52 -7.66 -13.23 18.77
CA ASN A 52 -8.51 -12.67 19.83
C ASN A 52 -9.81 -13.46 20.06
N GLY A 53 -9.95 -14.65 19.44
CA GLY A 53 -11.09 -15.54 19.62
C GLY A 53 -12.32 -15.23 18.78
N ASP A 54 -12.29 -14.20 17.92
CA ASP A 54 -13.42 -13.83 17.05
C ASP A 54 -13.33 -14.51 15.69
N VAL A 55 -13.84 -15.75 15.63
CA VAL A 55 -13.86 -16.56 14.40
C VAL A 55 -14.81 -15.98 13.34
N ALA A 56 -15.87 -15.29 13.75
CA ALA A 56 -16.85 -14.73 12.82
C ALA A 56 -16.25 -13.53 12.06
N LEU A 57 -15.61 -12.61 12.77
CA LEU A 57 -14.89 -11.49 12.16
C LEU A 57 -13.73 -11.98 11.29
N ALA A 58 -12.99 -13.00 11.74
CA ALA A 58 -11.94 -13.61 10.93
C ALA A 58 -12.48 -14.16 9.60
N ARG A 59 -13.66 -14.78 9.60
CA ARG A 59 -14.31 -15.27 8.39
C ARG A 59 -14.74 -14.14 7.45
N ILE A 60 -15.28 -13.04 7.99
CA ILE A 60 -15.65 -11.86 7.20
C ILE A 60 -14.42 -11.26 6.52
N CYS A 61 -13.37 -10.97 7.28
CA CYS A 61 -12.12 -10.41 6.73
C CYS A 61 -11.46 -11.36 5.72
N GLY A 62 -11.47 -12.66 6.00
CA GLY A 62 -10.92 -13.67 5.08
C GLY A 62 -11.69 -13.78 3.77
N ALA A 63 -13.02 -13.64 3.80
CA ALA A 63 -13.84 -13.62 2.59
C ALA A 63 -13.51 -12.41 1.71
N ILE A 64 -13.41 -11.21 2.31
CA ILE A 64 -13.00 -10.00 1.57
C ILE A 64 -11.59 -10.19 0.98
N ALA A 65 -10.63 -10.68 1.76
CA ALA A 65 -9.28 -10.94 1.27
C ALA A 65 -9.27 -11.91 0.06
N ALA A 66 -10.11 -12.94 0.06
CA ALA A 66 -10.22 -13.87 -1.07
C ALA A 66 -10.72 -13.17 -2.35
N ASP A 67 -11.58 -12.17 -2.22
CA ASP A 67 -12.07 -11.36 -3.32
C ASP A 67 -10.96 -10.45 -3.86
N GLU A 68 -10.24 -9.75 -2.99
CA GLU A 68 -9.12 -8.89 -3.39
C GLU A 68 -8.01 -9.69 -4.08
N LYS A 69 -7.80 -10.95 -3.68
CA LYS A 69 -6.85 -11.82 -4.36
C LYS A 69 -7.25 -12.11 -5.81
N ARG A 70 -8.55 -12.24 -6.09
CA ARG A 70 -9.08 -12.43 -7.45
C ARG A 70 -8.97 -11.14 -8.26
N HIS A 71 -9.23 -9.98 -7.66
CA HIS A 71 -9.03 -8.68 -8.29
C HIS A 71 -7.57 -8.44 -8.65
N GLU A 72 -6.65 -8.67 -7.71
CA GLU A 72 -5.20 -8.60 -7.94
C GLU A 72 -4.78 -9.46 -9.13
N LEU A 73 -5.25 -10.72 -9.18
CA LEU A 73 -4.92 -11.64 -10.26
C LEU A 73 -5.40 -11.12 -11.62
N ALA A 74 -6.62 -10.57 -11.69
CA ALA A 74 -7.16 -10.00 -12.91
C ALA A 74 -6.32 -8.81 -13.41
N TYR A 75 -6.03 -7.84 -12.55
CA TYR A 75 -5.25 -6.66 -12.93
C TYR A 75 -3.78 -6.98 -13.24
N THR A 76 -3.19 -7.92 -12.51
CA THR A 76 -1.82 -8.38 -12.76
C THR A 76 -1.70 -9.04 -14.13
N ARG A 77 -2.71 -9.82 -14.56
CA ARG A 77 -2.77 -10.41 -15.91
C ARG A 77 -2.91 -9.37 -17.02
N ILE A 78 -3.71 -8.33 -16.80
CA ILE A 78 -3.83 -7.22 -17.74
C ILE A 78 -2.47 -6.53 -17.92
N MET A 79 -1.79 -6.20 -16.82
CA MET A 79 -0.45 -5.61 -16.89
C MET A 79 0.58 -6.54 -17.51
N ALA A 80 0.54 -7.84 -17.23
CA ALA A 80 1.43 -8.81 -17.87
C ALA A 80 1.27 -8.77 -19.40
N LYS A 81 0.02 -8.69 -19.90
CA LYS A 81 -0.22 -8.56 -21.34
C LYS A 81 0.28 -7.22 -21.91
N LEU A 82 0.20 -6.13 -21.14
CA LEU A 82 0.78 -4.86 -21.54
C LEU A 82 2.32 -4.92 -21.59
N PHE A 83 2.97 -5.63 -20.67
CA PHE A 83 4.42 -5.86 -20.72
C PHE A 83 4.85 -6.71 -21.93
N GLU A 84 4.02 -7.66 -22.38
CA GLU A 84 4.29 -8.43 -23.60
C GLU A 84 4.20 -7.58 -24.87
N ILE A 85 3.23 -6.66 -24.95
CA ILE A 85 2.93 -5.87 -26.16
C ILE A 85 3.80 -4.61 -26.24
N ASP A 86 3.98 -3.93 -25.11
CA ASP A 86 4.71 -2.67 -24.98
C ASP A 86 5.55 -2.66 -23.69
N PRO A 87 6.67 -3.40 -23.67
CA PRO A 87 7.53 -3.50 -22.50
C PRO A 87 8.14 -2.14 -22.10
N GLU A 88 8.41 -1.26 -23.07
CA GLU A 88 9.00 0.05 -22.82
C GLU A 88 8.02 1.00 -22.14
N GLY A 89 6.79 1.14 -22.65
CA GLY A 89 5.77 1.96 -22.01
C GLY A 89 5.41 1.44 -20.62
N ALA A 90 5.29 0.11 -20.47
CA ALA A 90 4.95 -0.51 -19.20
C ALA A 90 6.01 -0.31 -18.12
N VAL A 91 7.29 -0.53 -18.43
CA VAL A 91 8.37 -0.37 -17.43
C VAL A 91 8.57 1.10 -17.03
N ARG A 92 8.38 2.03 -17.97
CA ARG A 92 8.45 3.48 -17.69
C ARG A 92 7.30 3.93 -16.79
N ALA A 93 6.08 3.45 -17.04
CA ALA A 93 4.93 3.73 -16.20
C ALA A 93 5.12 3.16 -14.78
N LEU A 94 5.64 1.93 -14.65
CA LEU A 94 5.95 1.33 -13.35
C LEU A 94 6.99 2.14 -12.58
N ALA A 95 8.10 2.52 -13.24
CA ALA A 95 9.10 3.36 -12.63
C ALA A 95 8.55 4.71 -12.19
N TYR A 96 7.69 5.33 -13.00
CA TYR A 96 7.03 6.59 -12.64
C TYR A 96 6.15 6.43 -11.39
N MET A 97 5.26 5.43 -11.37
CA MET A 97 4.40 5.15 -10.22
C MET A 97 5.21 4.92 -8.94
N MET A 98 6.34 4.22 -9.04
CA MET A 98 7.24 3.99 -7.91
C MET A 98 7.96 5.26 -7.44
N ARG A 99 8.34 6.18 -8.34
CA ARG A 99 8.93 7.48 -7.97
C ARG A 99 7.94 8.37 -7.25
N CYS A 100 6.68 8.39 -7.71
CA CYS A 100 5.60 9.14 -7.08
C CYS A 100 5.11 8.52 -5.77
N ARG A 101 5.51 7.27 -5.47
CA ARG A 101 4.97 6.38 -4.43
C ARG A 101 3.51 6.05 -4.70
N ILE A 102 3.10 4.82 -4.38
CA ILE A 102 1.70 4.45 -4.44
C ILE A 102 0.97 5.11 -3.27
N VAL A 103 0.24 6.18 -3.57
CA VAL A 103 -0.56 6.92 -2.58
C VAL A 103 -1.77 6.08 -2.18
N MET A 104 -2.09 6.02 -0.89
CA MET A 104 -3.28 5.30 -0.43
C MET A 104 -4.56 6.05 -0.83
N PRO A 105 -5.62 5.32 -1.23
CA PRO A 105 -6.85 5.95 -1.72
C PRO A 105 -7.53 6.83 -0.67
N ALA A 106 -7.44 6.45 0.60
CA ALA A 106 -7.98 7.18 1.74
C ALA A 106 -7.00 8.20 2.35
N SER A 107 -5.94 8.61 1.64
CA SER A 107 -4.93 9.54 2.17
C SER A 107 -5.48 10.92 2.58
N LEU A 108 -6.63 11.33 2.01
CA LEU A 108 -7.34 12.57 2.36
C LEU A 108 -8.43 12.38 3.44
N MET A 109 -8.37 11.28 4.18
CA MET A 109 -9.34 10.98 5.24
C MET A 109 -9.30 12.03 6.36
N THR A 110 -10.47 12.55 6.72
CA THR A 110 -10.63 13.49 7.83
C THR A 110 -12.00 13.32 8.50
N ASP A 111 -12.02 13.39 9.83
CA ASP A 111 -13.25 13.43 10.64
C ASP A 111 -13.73 14.88 10.90
N GLY A 112 -12.97 15.87 10.43
CA GLY A 112 -13.18 17.30 10.65
C GLY A 112 -12.67 17.81 12.01
N ARG A 113 -11.87 17.01 12.72
CA ARG A 113 -11.23 17.38 14.00
C ARG A 113 -9.72 17.17 13.94
N ASP A 114 -9.30 16.00 13.46
CA ASP A 114 -7.91 15.62 13.32
C ASP A 114 -7.39 15.93 11.90
N GLY A 115 -6.39 16.81 11.83
CA GLY A 115 -5.75 17.21 10.57
C GLY A 115 -4.85 16.13 9.97
N ASP A 116 -4.39 15.19 10.79
CA ASP A 116 -3.42 14.15 10.44
C ASP A 116 -4.02 12.72 10.60
N LEU A 117 -5.35 12.61 10.54
CA LEU A 117 -6.09 11.37 10.83
C LEU A 117 -5.57 10.15 10.05
N PHE A 118 -5.23 10.32 8.77
CA PHE A 118 -4.66 9.24 7.95
C PHE A 118 -3.28 8.79 8.48
N ALA A 119 -2.43 9.71 8.90
CA ALA A 119 -1.11 9.39 9.45
C ALA A 119 -1.24 8.67 10.80
N HIS A 120 -2.13 9.14 11.68
CA HIS A 120 -2.42 8.48 12.96
C HIS A 120 -3.00 7.08 12.77
N TYR A 121 -3.96 6.91 11.85
CA TYR A 121 -4.48 5.59 11.47
C TYR A 121 -3.37 4.67 10.93
N GLY A 122 -2.53 5.19 10.03
CA GLY A 122 -1.40 4.45 9.46
C GLY A 122 -0.41 3.97 10.52
N ALA A 123 -0.13 4.79 11.54
CA ALA A 123 0.71 4.41 12.67
C ALA A 123 0.09 3.26 13.49
N VAL A 124 -1.22 3.31 13.76
CA VAL A 124 -1.94 2.21 14.44
C VAL A 124 -1.87 0.93 13.61
N ALA A 125 -2.17 1.00 12.31
CA ALA A 125 -2.15 -0.15 11.41
C ALA A 125 -0.74 -0.77 11.31
N HIS A 126 0.30 0.07 11.26
CA HIS A 126 1.69 -0.37 11.29
C HIS A 126 2.05 -1.09 12.59
N GLN A 127 1.75 -0.47 13.74
CA GLN A 127 2.06 -1.02 15.06
C GLN A 127 1.29 -2.32 15.35
N ALA A 128 0.07 -2.45 14.83
CA ALA A 128 -0.72 -3.68 14.93
C ALA A 128 -0.24 -4.79 13.96
N GLY A 129 0.68 -4.47 13.05
CA GLY A 129 1.16 -5.39 12.01
C GLY A 129 0.10 -5.71 10.95
N ILE A 130 -0.85 -4.79 10.72
CA ILE A 130 -1.89 -4.95 9.69
C ILE A 130 -1.33 -4.62 8.31
N TYR A 131 -0.66 -3.48 8.19
CA TYR A 131 0.03 -3.06 6.97
C TYR A 131 1.25 -2.21 7.32
N THR A 132 2.41 -2.62 6.85
CA THR A 132 3.71 -2.03 7.18
C THR A 132 4.50 -1.61 5.95
N ALA A 133 5.61 -0.91 6.15
CA ALA A 133 6.54 -0.62 5.07
C ALA A 133 7.05 -1.92 4.41
N SER A 134 7.30 -2.96 5.21
CA SER A 134 7.74 -4.27 4.72
C SER A 134 6.73 -4.88 3.75
N ASP A 135 5.42 -4.70 4.00
CA ASP A 135 4.37 -5.18 3.11
C ASP A 135 4.39 -4.43 1.78
N TYR A 136 4.58 -3.11 1.80
CA TYR A 136 4.78 -2.32 0.58
C TYR A 136 5.94 -2.86 -0.26
N ARG A 137 7.08 -3.15 0.37
CA ARG A 137 8.24 -3.73 -0.31
C ARG A 137 7.92 -5.10 -0.91
N VAL A 138 7.29 -5.98 -0.16
CA VAL A 138 6.93 -7.34 -0.60
C VAL A 138 5.92 -7.31 -1.75
N ILE A 139 4.99 -6.35 -1.76
CA ILE A 139 4.09 -6.13 -2.91
C ILE A 139 4.91 -5.77 -4.16
N LEU A 140 5.85 -4.84 -4.04
CA LEU A 140 6.69 -4.44 -5.16
C LEU A 140 7.52 -5.61 -5.70
N GLU A 141 8.18 -6.38 -4.83
CA GLU A 141 8.94 -7.59 -5.20
C GLU A 141 8.05 -8.60 -5.92
N HIS A 142 6.83 -8.79 -5.42
CA HIS A 142 5.86 -9.68 -6.04
C HIS A 142 5.50 -9.23 -7.46
N LEU A 143 5.16 -7.95 -7.65
CA LEU A 143 4.75 -7.43 -8.96
C LEU A 143 5.90 -7.41 -9.97
N ILE A 144 7.12 -7.06 -9.54
CA ILE A 144 8.34 -7.15 -10.35
C ILE A 144 8.50 -8.57 -10.90
N LYS A 145 8.37 -9.57 -10.03
CA LYS A 145 8.46 -10.98 -10.42
C LYS A 145 7.31 -11.43 -11.31
N GLN A 146 6.07 -11.03 -11.02
CA GLN A 146 4.90 -11.43 -11.81
C GLN A 146 4.94 -10.87 -13.23
N TRP A 147 5.51 -9.69 -13.42
CA TRP A 147 5.62 -9.05 -14.73
C TRP A 147 6.94 -9.32 -15.45
N GLY A 148 7.84 -10.12 -14.85
CA GLY A 148 9.12 -10.48 -15.46
C GLY A 148 10.01 -9.26 -15.76
N VAL A 149 9.98 -8.25 -14.89
CA VAL A 149 10.66 -6.96 -15.15
C VAL A 149 12.19 -7.15 -15.20
N GLU A 150 12.72 -8.09 -14.41
CA GLU A 150 14.14 -8.43 -14.42
C GLU A 150 14.55 -9.13 -15.72
N GLU A 151 13.65 -9.88 -16.34
CA GLU A 151 13.90 -10.67 -17.54
C GLU A 151 13.71 -9.88 -18.85
N LEU A 152 13.24 -8.64 -18.78
CA LEU A 152 13.10 -7.77 -19.96
C LEU A 152 14.44 -7.63 -20.70
N VAL A 153 14.44 -8.01 -21.99
CA VAL A 153 15.63 -8.01 -22.84
C VAL A 153 16.12 -6.57 -23.03
N ALA A 154 17.30 -6.26 -22.49
CA ALA A 154 17.85 -4.90 -22.50
C ALA A 154 18.07 -4.30 -23.90
N ALA A 155 18.27 -5.14 -24.92
CA ALA A 155 18.39 -4.72 -26.31
C ALA A 155 17.07 -4.22 -26.93
N GLY A 156 15.92 -4.63 -26.37
CA GLY A 156 14.58 -4.20 -26.80
C GLY A 156 14.06 -2.95 -26.10
N LEU A 157 14.85 -2.34 -25.21
CA LEU A 157 14.49 -1.13 -24.48
C LEU A 157 15.37 0.04 -24.93
N SER A 158 14.82 1.26 -24.93
CA SER A 158 15.62 2.47 -24.99
C SER A 158 16.50 2.65 -23.74
N ASP A 159 17.42 3.62 -23.78
CA ASP A 159 18.20 4.01 -22.58
C ASP A 159 17.30 4.42 -21.41
N GLU A 160 16.18 5.05 -21.68
CA GLU A 160 15.23 5.44 -20.65
C GLU A 160 14.51 4.21 -20.07
N GLY A 161 14.11 3.27 -20.93
CA GLY A 161 13.52 2.00 -20.52
C GLY A 161 14.47 1.17 -19.65
N ARG A 162 15.76 1.09 -20.01
CA ARG A 162 16.79 0.44 -19.19
C ARG A 162 16.94 1.09 -17.81
N ARG A 163 17.05 2.42 -17.75
CA ARG A 163 17.11 3.15 -16.47
C ARG A 163 15.86 2.95 -15.61
N ALA A 164 14.68 2.87 -16.24
CA ALA A 164 13.41 2.61 -15.55
C ALA A 164 13.40 1.19 -14.94
N ARG A 165 13.78 0.18 -15.72
CA ARG A 165 13.95 -1.21 -15.26
C ARG A 165 14.90 -1.29 -14.07
N ASP A 166 16.12 -0.78 -14.23
CA ASP A 166 17.16 -0.87 -13.19
C ASP A 166 16.74 -0.15 -11.91
N TYR A 167 16.08 1.00 -12.04
CA TYR A 167 15.50 1.69 -10.89
C TYR A 167 14.45 0.83 -10.17
N VAL A 168 13.52 0.22 -10.90
CA VAL A 168 12.46 -0.61 -10.31
C VAL A 168 13.04 -1.84 -9.63
N CYS A 169 13.94 -2.57 -10.28
CA CYS A 169 14.53 -3.80 -9.73
C CYS A 169 15.43 -3.55 -8.50
N THR A 170 16.06 -2.37 -8.40
CA THR A 170 16.88 -2.03 -7.22
C THR A 170 16.09 -1.42 -6.07
N LEU A 171 14.84 -0.98 -6.32
CA LEU A 171 14.03 -0.27 -5.34
C LEU A 171 13.66 -1.11 -4.11
N PRO A 172 13.28 -2.40 -4.21
CA PRO A 172 13.00 -3.22 -3.03
C PRO A 172 14.16 -3.27 -2.03
N GLN A 173 15.39 -3.46 -2.52
CA GLN A 173 16.57 -3.50 -1.67
C GLN A 173 16.87 -2.13 -1.04
N LYS A 174 16.57 -1.03 -1.75
CA LYS A 174 16.67 0.32 -1.19
C LYS A 174 15.65 0.56 -0.08
N ILE A 175 14.40 0.11 -0.26
CA ILE A 175 13.34 0.21 0.76
C ILE A 175 13.75 -0.58 2.00
N ARG A 176 14.22 -1.83 1.82
CA ARG A 176 14.69 -2.68 2.92
C ARG A 176 15.77 -1.99 3.77
N ARG A 177 16.79 -1.41 3.14
CA ARG A 177 17.86 -0.69 3.86
C ARG A 177 17.35 0.53 4.62
N LEU A 178 16.30 1.19 4.12
CA LEU A 178 15.67 2.32 4.83
C LEU A 178 14.86 1.83 6.03
N GLU A 179 14.16 0.70 5.89
CA GLU A 179 13.43 0.04 6.98
C GLU A 179 14.37 -0.39 8.11
N GLU A 180 15.48 -1.06 7.78
CA GLU A 180 16.50 -1.51 8.73
C GLU A 180 17.06 -0.31 9.52
N LYS A 181 17.43 0.78 8.83
CA LYS A 181 17.91 2.02 9.47
C LYS A 181 16.85 2.69 10.34
N ALA A 182 15.59 2.67 9.94
CA ALA A 182 14.50 3.23 10.74
C ALA A 182 14.28 2.41 12.02
N HIS A 183 14.36 1.08 11.94
CA HIS A 183 14.31 0.17 13.08
C HIS A 183 15.50 0.37 14.04
N GLU A 184 16.72 0.53 13.53
CA GLU A 184 17.89 0.81 14.36
C GLU A 184 17.72 2.13 15.13
N ARG A 185 17.27 3.19 14.45
CA ARG A 185 17.01 4.49 15.08
C ARG A 185 15.93 4.41 16.15
N SER A 186 14.88 3.63 15.92
CA SER A 186 13.77 3.46 16.85
C SER A 186 14.12 2.55 18.04
N ARG A 187 15.18 1.73 17.94
CA ARG A 187 15.77 0.98 19.08
C ARG A 187 16.68 1.84 19.95
N HIS A 188 17.38 2.81 19.36
CA HIS A 188 18.35 3.66 20.08
C HIS A 188 17.74 4.92 20.71
N LYS A 189 16.59 5.40 20.23
CA LYS A 189 15.80 6.44 20.90
C LYS A 189 14.65 5.79 21.67
N ALA A 190 14.41 6.22 22.92
CA ALA A 190 13.14 5.92 23.60
C ALA A 190 11.99 6.38 22.70
N GLN A 191 11.23 5.43 22.14
CA GLN A 191 10.11 5.76 21.26
C GLN A 191 9.14 6.65 22.04
N ARG A 192 8.93 7.87 21.55
CA ARG A 192 7.93 8.77 22.13
C ARG A 192 6.55 8.27 21.73
N THR A 193 6.00 7.39 22.55
CA THR A 193 4.61 6.99 22.46
C THR A 193 3.74 8.21 22.73
N THR A 194 2.87 8.53 21.78
CA THR A 194 1.90 9.61 21.92
C THR A 194 0.51 9.00 22.01
N SER A 195 -0.27 9.47 22.97
CA SER A 195 -1.65 9.04 23.17
C SER A 195 -2.57 9.93 22.32
N ILE A 196 -3.16 9.37 21.27
CA ILE A 196 -4.00 10.12 20.32
C ILE A 196 -5.46 9.67 20.48
N PRO A 197 -6.41 10.59 20.73
CA PRO A 197 -7.84 10.26 20.76
C PRO A 197 -8.37 10.02 19.34
N PHE A 198 -9.16 8.96 19.14
CA PHE A 198 -9.82 8.67 17.87
C PHE A 198 -11.34 8.84 18.00
N SER A 199 -11.93 9.70 17.18
CA SER A 199 -13.37 9.98 17.21
C SER A 199 -14.23 8.75 16.87
N TRP A 200 -13.69 7.80 16.09
CA TRP A 200 -14.36 6.54 15.73
C TRP A 200 -14.64 5.64 16.94
N ILE A 201 -13.84 5.76 18.00
CA ILE A 201 -13.97 5.01 19.24
C ILE A 201 -14.32 5.91 20.42
N PHE A 202 -15.13 6.94 20.18
CA PHE A 202 -15.64 7.86 21.20
C PHE A 202 -14.54 8.64 21.91
N ASP A 203 -13.57 9.14 21.15
CA ASP A 203 -12.43 9.94 21.61
C ASP A 203 -11.55 9.18 22.64
N ARG A 204 -11.68 7.85 22.71
CA ARG A 204 -10.79 7.01 23.51
C ARG A 204 -9.37 7.07 22.94
N PRO A 205 -8.34 7.20 23.79
CA PRO A 205 -6.97 7.29 23.33
C PRO A 205 -6.42 5.95 22.85
N VAL A 206 -5.58 6.01 21.82
CA VAL A 206 -4.72 4.90 21.38
C VAL A 206 -3.28 5.37 21.40
N SER A 207 -2.41 4.58 22.02
CA SER A 207 -0.97 4.81 22.06
C SER A 207 -0.35 4.45 20.73
N ILE A 208 0.21 5.45 20.03
CA ILE A 208 0.92 5.27 18.77
C ILE A 208 2.39 5.66 18.91
N THR A 209 3.26 4.90 18.25
CA THR A 209 4.63 5.34 17.98
C THR A 209 4.65 6.10 16.66
N VAL A 210 4.87 7.41 16.73
CA VAL A 210 5.11 8.24 15.54
C VAL A 210 6.60 8.19 15.22
N ALA A 211 6.95 7.81 13.99
CA ALA A 211 8.33 7.67 13.52
C ALA A 211 8.94 9.01 13.08
#